data_AF-A0AAU4LIH7-F1
#
_entry.id   AF-A0AAU4LIH7-F1
#
_cell.length_a   1.000
_cell.length_b   1.000
_cell.length_c   1.000
_cell.angle_alpha   90.00
_cell.angle_beta   90.00
_cell.angle_gamma   90.00
#
_symmetry.space_group_name_H-M   'P 1'
#
loop_
_entity.id
_entity.type
_entity.pdbx_description
1 polymer ?
#
loop_
_entity_poly.entity_id
_entity_poly.type
_entity_poly.pdbx_seq_one_letter_code
_entity_poly.pdbx_strand_id
1 'polypeptide(L)'
;MKHVAKEHQLAQLCLQAAVAQAALGEFDEAGHRLGMILALPLEDVLAMAHTVAAYVDSVTMVTGSEFATGKPAKSGETESLDERVPPDRALTLRLMSAWSSNDTTSFDALFTAAAGDSVGVLHLRDLFVFALEVTEYRAAAAANPQAMVKALCKAMTKHGPSHFSWNDPQG
;
A
#
# COMPACT_ATOMS: atom_id res chain seq x y z
N MET A 1 12.81 -30.89 10.99
CA MET A 1 13.00 -29.96 9.85
C MET A 1 12.63 -28.57 10.33
N LYS A 2 13.47 -27.55 10.13
CA LYS A 2 13.07 -26.15 10.41
C LYS A 2 12.05 -25.76 9.32
N HIS A 3 10.82 -25.45 9.72
CA HIS A 3 9.87 -24.82 8.80
C HIS A 3 10.42 -23.44 8.44
N VAL A 4 10.97 -23.30 7.25
CA VAL A 4 11.32 -22.00 6.68
C VAL A 4 10.04 -21.48 6.02
N ALA A 5 9.57 -20.31 6.47
CA ALA A 5 8.43 -19.65 5.86
C ALA A 5 8.74 -19.38 4.37
N LYS A 6 7.74 -19.60 3.50
CA LYS A 6 7.89 -19.31 2.07
C LYS A 6 8.05 -17.80 1.87
N GLU A 7 8.74 -17.37 0.81
CA GLU A 7 9.05 -15.95 0.53
C GLU A 7 7.82 -15.05 0.59
N HIS A 8 6.69 -15.53 0.12
CA HIS A 8 5.42 -14.82 0.21
C HIS A 8 4.85 -14.63 1.62
N GLN A 9 4.99 -15.64 2.49
CA GLN A 9 4.57 -15.53 3.89
C GLN A 9 5.45 -14.49 4.59
N LEU A 10 6.74 -14.46 4.26
CA LEU A 10 7.65 -13.43 4.76
C LEU A 10 7.26 -12.04 4.25
N ALA A 11 6.87 -11.89 2.98
CA ALA A 11 6.43 -10.61 2.45
C ALA A 11 5.13 -10.10 3.10
N GLN A 12 4.16 -10.97 3.34
CA GLN A 12 2.94 -10.61 4.10
C GLN A 12 3.26 -10.15 5.52
N LEU A 13 4.09 -10.90 6.24
CA LEU A 13 4.56 -10.54 7.58
C LEU A 13 5.34 -9.22 7.56
N CYS A 14 6.17 -8.99 6.53
CA CYS A 14 6.90 -7.74 6.36
C CYS A 14 5.95 -6.55 6.12
N LEU A 15 4.88 -6.72 5.34
CA LEU A 15 3.89 -5.67 5.14
C LEU A 15 3.09 -5.37 6.42
N GLN A 16 2.69 -6.40 7.17
CA GLN A 16 2.03 -6.23 8.47
C GLN A 16 2.94 -5.49 9.46
N ALA A 17 4.20 -5.89 9.54
CA ALA A 17 5.19 -5.25 10.39
C ALA A 17 5.48 -3.81 9.97
N ALA A 18 5.54 -3.53 8.66
CA ALA A 18 5.73 -2.17 8.15
C ALA A 18 4.57 -1.25 8.55
N VAL A 19 3.32 -1.71 8.40
CA VAL A 19 2.15 -0.94 8.85
C VAL A 19 2.16 -0.74 10.37
N ALA A 20 2.51 -1.77 11.14
CA ALA A 20 2.62 -1.63 12.60
C ALA A 20 3.67 -0.58 13.00
N GLN A 21 4.84 -0.59 12.36
CA GLN A 21 5.92 0.36 12.61
C GLN A 21 5.57 1.79 12.17
N ALA A 22 4.99 1.96 10.99
CA ALA A 22 4.50 3.25 10.53
C ALA A 22 3.45 3.83 11.49
N ALA A 23 2.56 2.99 12.03
CA ALA A 23 1.58 3.41 13.03
C ALA A 23 2.22 3.84 14.38
N LEU A 24 3.47 3.45 14.64
CA LEU A 24 4.25 3.87 15.81
C LEU A 24 5.17 5.06 15.52
N GLY A 25 5.18 5.59 14.29
CA GLY A 25 6.10 6.66 13.86
C GLY A 25 7.51 6.17 13.50
N GLU A 26 7.74 4.86 13.40
CA GLU A 26 9.00 4.24 12.97
C GLU A 26 9.03 4.12 11.42
N PHE A 27 8.94 5.26 10.73
CA PHE A 27 8.75 5.29 9.28
C PHE A 27 9.95 4.74 8.50
N ASP A 28 11.17 5.04 8.94
CA ASP A 28 12.39 4.57 8.30
C ASP A 28 12.47 3.03 8.37
N GLU A 29 12.23 2.44 9.54
CA GLU A 29 12.19 0.99 9.74
C GLU A 29 11.08 0.33 8.91
N ALA A 30 9.90 0.96 8.86
CA ALA A 30 8.79 0.49 8.04
C ALA A 30 9.17 0.46 6.54
N GLY A 31 9.85 1.51 6.05
CA GLY A 31 10.32 1.62 4.68
C GLY A 31 11.34 0.55 4.29
N HIS A 32 12.22 0.14 5.21
CA HIS A 32 13.20 -0.93 4.95
C HIS A 32 12.54 -2.28 4.66
N ARG A 33 11.40 -2.56 5.29
CA ARG A 33 10.67 -3.83 5.10
C ARG A 33 10.05 -3.99 3.72
N LEU A 34 9.82 -2.88 3.01
CA LEU A 34 9.25 -2.91 1.66
C LEU A 34 10.16 -3.61 0.63
N GLY A 35 11.47 -3.71 0.90
CA GLY A 35 12.40 -4.41 0.00
C GLY A 35 12.01 -5.87 -0.25
N MET A 36 11.50 -6.58 0.75
CA MET A 36 11.05 -7.97 0.62
C MET A 36 9.79 -8.11 -0.24
N ILE A 37 8.94 -7.08 -0.28
CA ILE A 37 7.72 -7.07 -1.08
C ILE A 37 8.07 -6.81 -2.55
N LEU A 38 8.95 -5.83 -2.78
CA LEU A 38 9.37 -5.44 -4.14
C LEU A 38 10.27 -6.47 -4.82
N ALA A 39 10.83 -7.42 -4.08
CA ALA A 39 11.61 -8.54 -4.62
C ALA A 39 10.75 -9.70 -5.13
N LEU A 40 9.43 -9.68 -4.90
CA LEU A 40 8.53 -10.73 -5.38
C LEU A 40 8.37 -10.68 -6.91
N PRO A 41 7.93 -11.78 -7.55
CA PRO A 41 7.48 -11.76 -8.93
C PRO A 41 6.36 -10.75 -9.15
N LEU A 42 6.27 -10.15 -10.34
CA LEU A 42 5.32 -9.06 -10.64
C LEU A 42 3.86 -9.41 -10.29
N GLU A 43 3.43 -10.64 -10.57
CA GLU A 43 2.08 -11.12 -10.23
C GLU A 43 1.80 -11.02 -8.73
N ASP A 44 2.76 -11.43 -7.90
CA ASP A 44 2.66 -11.38 -6.45
C ASP A 44 2.73 -9.94 -5.93
N VAL A 45 3.59 -9.10 -6.51
CA VAL A 45 3.66 -7.67 -6.18
C VAL A 45 2.34 -6.98 -6.50
N LEU A 46 1.71 -7.28 -7.64
CA LEU A 46 0.43 -6.71 -8.06
C LEU A 46 -0.69 -7.06 -7.07
N ALA A 47 -0.78 -8.32 -6.64
CA ALA A 47 -1.76 -8.72 -5.62
C ALA A 47 -1.47 -8.09 -4.24
N MET A 48 -0.20 -7.87 -3.90
CA MET A 48 0.17 -7.06 -2.72
C MET A 48 -0.23 -5.59 -2.91
N ALA A 49 -0.17 -5.06 -4.13
CA ALA A 49 -0.65 -3.71 -4.45
C ALA A 49 -2.17 -3.59 -4.31
N HIS A 50 -2.96 -4.59 -4.74
CA HIS A 50 -4.41 -4.65 -4.47
C HIS A 50 -4.72 -4.64 -2.98
N THR A 51 -3.98 -5.44 -2.22
CA THR A 51 -4.09 -5.48 -0.75
C THR A 51 -3.87 -4.09 -0.14
N VAL A 52 -2.80 -3.41 -0.58
CA VAL A 52 -2.46 -2.07 -0.08
C VAL A 52 -3.50 -1.04 -0.51
N ALA A 53 -3.95 -1.06 -1.76
CA ALA A 53 -4.98 -0.15 -2.24
C ALA A 53 -6.30 -0.33 -1.47
N ALA A 54 -6.73 -1.58 -1.27
CA ALA A 54 -7.90 -1.91 -0.45
C ALA A 54 -7.75 -1.43 1.01
N TYR A 55 -6.56 -1.60 1.58
CA TYR A 55 -6.25 -1.13 2.92
C TYR A 55 -6.36 0.40 3.00
N VAL A 56 -5.65 1.12 2.12
CA VAL A 56 -5.66 2.59 2.08
C VAL A 56 -7.07 3.11 1.89
N ASP A 57 -7.82 2.60 0.91
CA ASP A 57 -9.21 2.97 0.65
C ASP A 57 -10.09 2.75 1.89
N SER A 58 -9.93 1.62 2.60
CA SER A 58 -10.69 1.36 3.81
C SER A 58 -10.40 2.34 4.95
N VAL A 59 -9.16 2.79 5.10
CA VAL A 59 -8.78 3.72 6.18
C VAL A 59 -9.02 5.18 5.81
N THR A 60 -9.08 5.51 4.51
CA THR A 60 -9.45 6.85 4.04
C THR A 60 -10.98 7.05 3.99
N MET A 61 -11.74 6.07 3.48
CA MET A 61 -13.20 6.12 3.40
C MET A 61 -13.89 6.33 4.77
N VAL A 62 -13.33 5.76 5.84
CA VAL A 62 -13.87 5.89 7.22
C VAL A 62 -13.87 7.35 7.72
N THR A 63 -13.18 8.26 7.04
CA THR A 63 -12.93 9.63 7.54
C THR A 63 -13.30 10.75 6.55
N GLY A 64 -13.82 10.42 5.36
CA GLY A 64 -14.25 11.42 4.37
C GLY A 64 -13.14 12.33 3.83
N SER A 65 -11.87 11.95 3.94
CA SER A 65 -10.75 12.73 3.39
C SER A 65 -10.41 12.27 1.97
N GLU A 66 -10.29 13.21 1.03
CA GLU A 66 -9.64 12.97 -0.26
C GLU A 66 -8.18 12.51 -0.04
N PHE A 67 -7.63 11.78 -1.02
CA PHE A 67 -6.25 11.23 -1.03
C PHE A 67 -5.13 12.30 -1.02
N ALA A 68 -5.41 13.52 -0.57
CA ALA A 68 -4.51 14.66 -0.61
C ALA A 68 -3.43 14.55 0.48
N THR A 69 -2.31 13.92 0.13
CA THR A 69 -1.01 14.13 0.83
C THR A 69 -0.26 15.35 0.31
N GLY A 70 -0.93 16.26 -0.41
CA GLY A 70 -0.36 17.55 -0.80
C GLY A 70 -0.39 18.54 0.36
N LYS A 71 0.65 19.37 0.49
CA LYS A 71 0.61 20.56 1.38
C LYS A 71 -0.70 21.33 1.13
N PRO A 72 -1.38 21.82 2.17
CA PRO A 72 -2.59 22.62 2.00
C PRO A 72 -2.28 23.79 1.07
N ALA A 73 -3.17 24.06 0.11
CA ALA A 73 -3.03 25.15 -0.84
C ALA A 73 -2.80 26.45 -0.06
N LYS A 74 -1.70 27.16 -0.34
CA LYS A 74 -1.54 28.53 0.15
C LYS A 74 -2.54 29.38 -0.62
N SER A 75 -3.61 29.79 0.06
CA SER A 75 -4.54 30.84 -0.34
C SER A 75 -5.08 30.77 -1.79
N GLY A 76 -6.29 30.23 -1.94
CA GLY A 76 -7.24 30.71 -2.96
C GLY A 76 -7.01 30.33 -4.42
N GLU A 77 -5.94 29.64 -4.78
CA GLU A 77 -5.70 29.21 -6.17
C GLU A 77 -5.96 27.72 -6.37
N THR A 78 -6.80 27.41 -7.37
CA THR A 78 -7.03 26.06 -7.91
C THR A 78 -5.84 25.64 -8.78
N GLU A 79 -4.65 25.53 -8.19
CA GLU A 79 -3.55 24.79 -8.83
C GLU A 79 -3.95 23.32 -8.99
N SER A 80 -3.56 22.73 -10.11
CA SER A 80 -3.86 21.33 -10.44
C SER A 80 -3.18 20.39 -9.43
N LEU A 81 -3.84 19.30 -9.05
CA LEU A 81 -3.25 18.22 -8.24
C LEU A 81 -1.95 17.70 -8.86
N ASP A 82 -1.83 17.71 -10.19
CA ASP A 82 -0.64 17.28 -10.93
C ASP A 82 0.57 18.23 -10.74
N GLU A 83 0.36 19.49 -10.34
CA GLU A 83 1.44 20.48 -10.13
C GLU A 83 1.98 20.44 -8.70
N ARG A 84 1.20 19.94 -7.73
CA ARG A 84 1.57 19.90 -6.30
C ARG A 84 2.20 18.60 -5.84
N VAL A 85 2.17 17.57 -6.68
CA VAL A 85 2.49 16.20 -6.31
C VAL A 85 3.76 15.79 -7.05
N PRO A 86 4.80 15.26 -6.35
CA PRO A 86 5.98 14.72 -7.02
C PRO A 86 5.56 13.72 -8.11
N PRO A 87 6.25 13.66 -9.27
CA PRO A 87 5.85 12.82 -10.40
C PRO A 87 5.56 11.35 -10.01
N ASP A 88 6.34 10.82 -9.05
CA ASP A 88 6.19 9.46 -8.53
C ASP A 88 4.85 9.23 -7.81
N ARG A 89 4.30 10.26 -7.15
CA ARG A 89 3.04 10.22 -6.43
C ARG A 89 1.83 10.40 -7.35
N ALA A 90 2.00 10.98 -8.54
CA ALA A 90 0.93 11.11 -9.53
C ALA A 90 0.42 9.73 -10.00
N LEU A 91 1.32 8.76 -10.21
CA LEU A 91 0.92 7.38 -10.53
C LEU A 91 0.14 6.75 -9.37
N THR A 92 0.65 6.87 -8.14
CA THR A 92 -0.02 6.34 -6.94
C THR A 92 -1.43 6.89 -6.79
N LEU A 93 -1.64 8.19 -7.02
CA LEU A 93 -2.98 8.79 -6.97
C LEU A 93 -3.89 8.26 -8.08
N ARG A 94 -3.37 8.03 -9.30
CA ARG A 94 -4.14 7.41 -10.40
C ARG A 94 -4.52 5.97 -10.08
N LEU A 95 -3.59 5.19 -9.51
CA LEU A 95 -3.87 3.84 -9.02
C LEU A 95 -4.98 3.86 -7.96
N MET A 96 -4.86 4.73 -6.96
CA MET A 96 -5.89 4.84 -5.92
C MET A 96 -7.24 5.33 -6.44
N SER A 97 -7.25 6.24 -7.42
CA SER A 97 -8.47 6.70 -8.09
C SER A 97 -9.16 5.58 -8.90
N ALA A 98 -8.38 4.74 -9.59
CA ALA A 98 -8.91 3.58 -10.29
C ALA A 98 -9.50 2.57 -9.30
N TRP A 99 -8.79 2.30 -8.21
CA TRP A 99 -9.25 1.43 -7.13
C TRP A 99 -10.57 1.91 -6.51
N SER A 100 -10.63 3.18 -6.09
CA SER A 100 -11.83 3.75 -5.44
C SER A 100 -13.05 3.79 -6.37
N SER A 101 -12.82 3.81 -7.69
CA SER A 101 -13.87 3.77 -8.71
C SER A 101 -14.30 2.34 -9.09
N ASN A 102 -13.76 1.31 -8.40
CA ASN A 102 -13.91 -0.10 -8.75
C ASN A 102 -13.44 -0.46 -10.18
N ASP A 103 -12.52 0.32 -10.74
CA ASP A 103 -11.90 0.04 -12.04
C ASP A 103 -10.57 -0.72 -11.84
N THR A 104 -10.69 -1.99 -11.46
CA THR A 104 -9.53 -2.87 -11.26
C THR A 104 -8.75 -3.12 -12.55
N THR A 105 -9.40 -3.04 -13.71
CA THR A 105 -8.73 -3.23 -15.01
C THR A 105 -7.74 -2.11 -15.28
N SER A 106 -8.16 -0.85 -15.05
CA SER A 106 -7.26 0.30 -15.18
C SER A 106 -6.17 0.28 -14.12
N PHE A 107 -6.47 -0.16 -12.89
CA PHE A 107 -5.46 -0.34 -11.84
C PHE A 107 -4.34 -1.29 -12.33
N ASP A 108 -4.71 -2.49 -12.79
CA ASP A 108 -3.76 -3.52 -13.21
C ASP A 108 -2.92 -3.07 -14.40
N ALA A 109 -3.55 -2.41 -15.37
CA ALA A 109 -2.88 -1.87 -16.54
C ALA A 109 -1.86 -0.79 -16.16
N LEU A 110 -2.23 0.17 -15.30
CA LEU A 110 -1.34 1.23 -14.82
C LEU A 110 -0.16 0.65 -14.03
N PHE A 111 -0.42 -0.30 -13.15
CA PHE A 111 0.60 -0.93 -12.31
C PHE A 111 1.60 -1.73 -13.17
N THR A 112 1.09 -2.54 -14.09
CA THR A 112 1.92 -3.36 -14.99
C THR A 112 2.73 -2.51 -15.95
N ALA A 113 2.14 -1.43 -16.48
CA ALA A 113 2.85 -0.47 -17.33
C ALA A 113 4.02 0.19 -16.57
N ALA A 114 3.79 0.60 -15.31
CA ALA A 114 4.85 1.17 -14.48
C ALA A 114 5.96 0.15 -14.19
N ALA A 115 5.63 -1.11 -13.95
CA ALA A 115 6.62 -2.17 -13.72
C ALA A 115 7.55 -2.43 -14.92
N GLY A 116 7.11 -2.12 -16.14
CA GLY A 116 7.88 -2.32 -17.37
C GLY A 116 8.86 -1.19 -17.73
N ASP A 117 8.85 -0.08 -17.01
CA ASP A 117 9.75 1.05 -17.23
C ASP A 117 11.07 0.90 -16.44
N SER A 118 12.15 1.50 -16.93
CA SER A 118 13.46 1.63 -16.29
C SER A 118 13.43 2.23 -14.87
N VAL A 119 12.40 3.02 -14.56
CA VAL A 119 12.14 3.64 -13.24
C VAL A 119 11.13 2.80 -12.42
N GLY A 120 10.64 1.69 -12.97
CA GLY A 120 9.45 0.99 -12.51
C GLY A 120 9.45 0.59 -11.04
N VAL A 121 10.58 0.13 -10.50
CA VAL A 121 10.69 -0.25 -9.08
C VAL A 121 10.41 0.93 -8.13
N LEU A 122 10.79 2.16 -8.50
CA LEU A 122 10.51 3.36 -7.69
C LEU A 122 9.02 3.69 -7.69
N HIS A 123 8.37 3.58 -8.85
CA HIS A 123 6.94 3.78 -9.01
C HIS A 123 6.10 2.73 -8.28
N LEU A 124 6.51 1.46 -8.34
CA LEU A 124 5.85 0.40 -7.58
C LEU A 124 6.00 0.63 -6.08
N ARG A 125 7.17 1.07 -5.63
CA ARG A 125 7.47 1.36 -4.23
C ARG A 125 6.60 2.48 -3.67
N ASP A 126 6.30 3.54 -4.45
CA ASP A 126 5.57 4.70 -3.93
C ASP A 126 4.17 4.34 -3.42
N LEU A 127 3.45 3.40 -4.04
CA LEU A 127 2.15 2.95 -3.52
C LEU A 127 2.26 2.37 -2.10
N PHE A 128 3.30 1.57 -1.85
CA PHE A 128 3.53 0.99 -0.53
C PHE A 128 3.97 2.05 0.48
N VAL A 129 4.83 2.98 0.07
CA VAL A 129 5.26 4.13 0.90
C VAL A 129 4.07 5.00 1.26
N PHE A 130 3.20 5.31 0.29
CA PHE A 130 1.97 6.06 0.50
C PHE A 130 1.06 5.41 1.55
N ALA A 131 0.95 4.09 1.55
CA ALA A 131 0.19 3.39 2.58
C ALA A 131 0.79 3.54 3.98
N LEU A 132 2.12 3.56 4.10
CA LEU A 132 2.80 3.83 5.38
C LEU A 132 2.56 5.29 5.83
N GLU A 133 2.62 6.25 4.92
CA GLU A 133 2.35 7.67 5.23
C GLU A 133 0.91 7.87 5.71
N VAL A 134 -0.06 7.26 5.02
CA VAL A 134 -1.46 7.25 5.45
C VAL A 134 -1.60 6.59 6.82
N THR A 135 -0.88 5.50 7.06
CA THR A 135 -0.90 4.81 8.35
C THR A 135 -0.41 5.71 9.48
N GLU A 136 0.77 6.31 9.32
CA GLU A 136 1.40 7.20 10.30
C GLU A 136 0.49 8.40 10.61
N TYR A 137 0.01 9.08 9.57
CA TYR A 137 -0.90 10.22 9.71
C TYR A 137 -2.17 9.84 10.48
N ARG A 138 -2.77 8.69 10.18
CA ARG A 138 -4.01 8.24 10.84
C ARG A 138 -3.77 7.78 12.27
N ALA A 139 -2.66 7.11 12.53
CA ALA A 139 -2.29 6.68 13.88
C ALA A 139 -2.05 7.90 14.78
N ALA A 140 -1.36 8.92 14.28
CA ALA A 140 -1.17 10.19 14.98
C ALA A 140 -2.49 10.94 15.24
N ALA A 141 -3.46 10.86 14.33
CA ALA A 141 -4.70 11.63 14.40
C ALA A 141 -5.73 11.07 15.40
N ALA A 142 -5.85 9.75 15.57
CA ALA A 142 -6.77 9.11 16.54
C ALA A 142 -6.77 7.57 16.51
N ALA A 143 -6.08 6.92 15.56
CA ALA A 143 -6.28 5.50 15.34
C ALA A 143 -5.31 4.61 16.14
N ASN A 144 -5.85 3.57 16.79
CA ASN A 144 -5.05 2.54 17.43
C ASN A 144 -4.25 1.74 16.37
N PRO A 145 -2.92 1.57 16.50
CA PRO A 145 -2.10 0.73 15.62
C PRO A 145 -2.68 -0.67 15.36
N GLN A 146 -3.32 -1.28 16.35
CA GLN A 146 -3.97 -2.59 16.21
C GLN A 146 -5.12 -2.57 15.20
N ALA A 147 -5.86 -1.47 15.11
CA ALA A 147 -6.94 -1.32 14.14
C ALA A 147 -6.40 -1.23 12.70
N MET A 148 -5.25 -0.58 12.52
CA MET A 148 -4.57 -0.48 11.22
C MET A 148 -4.11 -1.85 10.73
N VAL A 149 -3.43 -2.61 11.59
CA VAL A 149 -3.00 -3.99 11.27
C VAL A 149 -4.21 -4.88 10.98
N LYS A 150 -5.30 -4.76 11.76
CA LYS A 150 -6.53 -5.53 11.51
C LYS A 150 -7.17 -5.19 10.16
N ALA A 151 -7.21 -3.91 9.78
CA ALA A 151 -7.72 -3.49 8.49
C ALA A 151 -6.87 -4.05 7.34
N LEU A 152 -5.54 -3.98 7.48
CA LEU A 152 -4.62 -4.59 6.52
C LEU A 152 -4.82 -6.11 6.40
N CYS A 153 -4.93 -6.84 7.52
CA CYS A 153 -5.18 -8.28 7.49
C CYS A 153 -6.50 -8.61 6.77
N LYS A 154 -7.55 -7.80 6.97
CA LYS A 154 -8.82 -7.98 6.25
C LYS A 154 -8.65 -7.76 4.74
N ALA A 155 -7.86 -6.76 4.34
CA ALA A 155 -7.52 -6.53 2.94
C ALA A 155 -6.72 -7.71 2.35
N MET A 156 -5.73 -8.22 3.08
CA MET A 156 -4.93 -9.38 2.68
C MET A 156 -5.79 -10.63 2.47
N THR A 157 -6.75 -10.92 3.34
CA THR A 157 -7.64 -12.08 3.17
C THR A 157 -8.50 -11.97 1.91
N LYS A 158 -8.87 -10.74 1.50
CA LYS A 158 -9.77 -10.53 0.37
C LYS A 158 -9.04 -10.37 -0.96
N HIS A 159 -7.85 -9.77 -0.95
CA HIS A 159 -7.14 -9.30 -2.14
C HIS A 159 -5.70 -9.81 -2.25
N GLY A 160 -5.19 -10.49 -1.22
CA GLY A 160 -3.87 -11.11 -1.28
C GLY A 160 -3.87 -12.32 -2.23
N PRO A 161 -2.69 -12.78 -2.67
CA PRO A 161 -2.58 -13.92 -3.57
C PRO A 161 -3.27 -15.16 -3.03
N SER A 162 -4.09 -15.80 -3.87
CA SER A 162 -4.88 -16.98 -3.50
C SER A 162 -4.01 -18.17 -3.04
N HIS A 163 -2.80 -18.28 -3.56
CA HIS A 163 -1.84 -19.32 -3.21
C HIS A 163 -1.02 -19.00 -1.94
N PHE A 164 -1.19 -17.80 -1.36
CA PHE A 164 -0.66 -17.44 -0.04
C PHE A 164 -1.61 -17.87 1.09
N SER A 165 -2.62 -18.70 0.78
CA SER A 165 -3.43 -19.40 1.78
C SER A 165 -2.53 -20.08 2.81
N TRP A 166 -2.66 -19.66 4.06
CA TRP A 166 -2.20 -20.41 5.22
C TRP A 166 -3.06 -21.66 5.29
N ASN A 167 -2.76 -22.66 4.47
CA ASN A 167 -3.33 -23.98 4.72
C ASN A 167 -2.87 -24.36 6.13
N ASP A 168 -3.84 -24.62 7.00
CA ASP A 168 -3.62 -25.13 8.36
C ASP A 168 -2.55 -26.23 8.31
N PRO A 169 -1.66 -26.32 9.30
CA PRO A 169 -0.82 -27.49 9.43
C PRO A 169 -1.76 -28.69 9.48
N GLN A 170 -1.70 -29.53 8.45
CA GLN A 170 -2.53 -30.71 8.34
C GLN A 170 -2.35 -31.50 9.64
N GLY A 171 -3.45 -31.63 10.40
CA GLY A 171 -3.53 -32.55 11.52
C GLY A 171 -3.40 -33.99 11.06
#